data_AF-A0A059WHW0-F1
#
_entry.id   AF-A0A059WHW0-F1
#
_cell.length_a   1.000
_cell.length_b   1.000
_cell.length_c   1.000
_cell.angle_alpha   90.00
_cell.angle_beta   90.00
_cell.angle_gamma   90.00
#
_symmetry.space_group_name_H-M   'P 1'
#
loop_
_entity.id
_entity.type
_entity.pdbx_description
1 polymer ?
#
loop_
_entity_poly.entity_id
_entity_poly.type
_entity_poly.pdbx_seq_one_letter_code
_entity_poly.pdbx_strand_id
1 'polypeptide(L)'
;SGIKPPGTTSMQSRSTWGRNGVAVCFDAGWGDPGYINRWTMEIYNLNQRHSVVLPVGERIAQIVFSHTGEVSGEYSNLSGKYQTSVNLDELITNWSPEQMLPRAYKDSRTPLVEFPDAKPR
;
A
#
# COMPACT_ATOMS: atom_id res chain seq x y z
N SER A 1 1.18 -2.04 11.47
CA SER A 1 -0.02 -2.91 11.45
C SER A 1 0.07 -3.79 10.22
N GLY A 2 -0.17 -5.07 10.40
CA GLY A 2 -0.13 -6.06 9.33
C GLY A 2 -0.43 -7.44 9.89
N ILE A 3 -0.59 -8.42 9.03
CA ILE A 3 -1.00 -9.78 9.41
C ILE A 3 -0.03 -10.79 8.81
N LYS A 4 0.52 -11.64 9.68
CA LYS A 4 1.24 -12.82 9.21
C LYS A 4 0.24 -13.75 8.51
N PRO A 5 0.67 -14.50 7.48
CA PRO A 5 -0.23 -15.45 6.84
C PRO A 5 -0.80 -16.46 7.87
N PRO A 6 -2.03 -16.96 7.66
CA PRO A 6 -2.96 -16.61 6.58
C PRO A 6 -3.80 -15.37 6.89
N GLY A 7 -3.67 -14.33 6.07
CA GLY A 7 -4.44 -13.11 6.20
C GLY A 7 -3.93 -11.99 5.29
N THR A 8 -4.79 -11.01 5.05
CA THR A 8 -4.49 -9.80 4.28
C THR A 8 -5.12 -8.60 4.97
N THR A 9 -4.77 -7.41 4.51
CA THR A 9 -5.21 -6.16 5.10
C THR A 9 -5.63 -5.18 4.03
N SER A 10 -6.54 -4.27 4.37
CA SER A 10 -6.85 -3.12 3.52
C SER A 10 -6.89 -1.83 4.33
N MET A 11 -6.33 -0.76 3.79
CA MET A 11 -6.47 0.59 4.31
C MET A 11 -7.74 1.23 3.76
N GLN A 12 -8.49 1.89 4.64
CA GLN A 12 -9.67 2.65 4.26
C GLN A 12 -9.67 4.01 4.96
N SER A 13 -10.17 5.04 4.27
CA SER A 13 -10.47 6.34 4.91
C SER A 13 -11.52 6.14 5.99
N ARG A 14 -11.38 6.81 7.13
CA ARG A 14 -12.46 6.87 8.12
C ARG A 14 -13.64 7.67 7.55
N SER A 15 -14.86 7.26 7.89
CA SER A 15 -16.08 7.86 7.32
C SER A 15 -16.17 9.38 7.49
N THR A 16 -15.73 9.91 8.64
CA THR A 16 -15.66 11.36 8.88
C THR A 16 -14.78 12.07 7.85
N TRP A 17 -13.61 11.51 7.56
CA TRP A 17 -12.66 12.08 6.60
C TRP A 17 -13.15 11.95 5.16
N GLY A 18 -13.70 10.77 4.82
CA GLY A 18 -14.33 10.56 3.52
C GLY A 18 -15.48 11.55 3.24
N ARG A 19 -16.32 11.85 4.24
CA ARG A 19 -17.41 12.85 4.13
C ARG A 19 -16.92 14.29 3.98
N ASN A 20 -15.69 14.58 4.42
CA ASN A 20 -15.04 15.88 4.22
C ASN A 20 -14.19 15.92 2.94
N GLY A 21 -14.34 14.94 2.05
CA GLY A 21 -13.60 14.88 0.79
C GLY A 21 -12.13 14.52 0.95
N VAL A 22 -11.74 13.80 2.01
CA VAL A 22 -10.38 13.29 2.18
C VAL A 22 -10.33 11.80 1.87
N ALA A 23 -9.54 11.43 0.86
CA ALA A 23 -9.19 10.05 0.55
C ALA A 23 -7.76 9.76 1.02
N VAL A 24 -7.53 8.60 1.64
CA VAL A 24 -6.21 8.21 2.18
C VAL A 24 -5.44 7.23 1.29
N CYS A 25 -6.16 6.59 0.36
CA CYS A 25 -5.66 5.78 -0.74
C CYS A 25 -6.77 5.72 -1.81
N PHE A 26 -6.42 5.73 -3.11
CA PHE A 26 -7.41 5.54 -4.18
C PHE A 26 -7.48 4.09 -4.66
N ASP A 27 -6.34 3.50 -5.02
CA ASP A 27 -6.26 2.20 -5.69
C ASP A 27 -5.22 1.25 -5.09
N ALA A 28 -4.24 1.77 -4.32
CA ALA A 28 -3.17 0.99 -3.68
C ALA A 28 -3.41 0.72 -2.17
N GLY A 29 -4.67 0.55 -1.75
CA GLY A 29 -5.03 0.33 -0.34
C GLY A 29 -4.83 -1.09 0.19
N TRP A 30 -4.23 -2.00 -0.58
CA TRP A 30 -4.12 -3.42 -0.21
C TRP A 30 -2.78 -3.77 0.43
N GLY A 31 -2.83 -4.62 1.46
CA GLY A 31 -1.68 -5.11 2.20
C GLY A 31 -1.59 -6.61 2.05
N ASP A 32 -0.62 -7.04 1.25
CA ASP A 32 -0.42 -8.44 0.90
C ASP A 32 -0.14 -9.31 2.13
N PRO A 33 -0.47 -10.61 2.07
CA PRO A 33 -0.16 -11.55 3.14
C PRO A 33 1.30 -11.51 3.58
N GLY A 34 1.52 -11.35 4.89
CA GLY A 34 2.86 -11.21 5.47
C GLY A 34 3.45 -9.80 5.46
N TYR A 35 2.73 -8.79 4.92
CA TYR A 35 3.12 -7.40 5.11
C TYR A 35 2.85 -6.97 6.56
N ILE A 36 3.89 -6.49 7.26
CA ILE A 36 3.86 -6.08 8.67
C ILE A 36 4.52 -4.73 8.94
N ASN A 37 4.86 -3.96 7.90
CA ASN A 37 5.55 -2.68 8.02
C ASN A 37 4.59 -1.47 8.06
N ARG A 38 5.14 -0.25 8.04
CA ARG A 38 4.40 1.03 7.99
C ARG A 38 3.77 1.24 6.63
N TRP A 39 2.59 1.85 6.59
CA TRP A 39 1.86 2.06 5.35
C TRP A 39 2.10 3.44 4.77
N THR A 40 2.39 3.51 3.48
CA THR A 40 2.36 4.77 2.72
C THR A 40 0.92 5.13 2.41
N MET A 41 0.57 6.39 2.65
CA MET A 41 -0.76 6.94 2.36
C MET A 41 -0.66 7.86 1.15
N GLU A 42 -1.66 7.78 0.28
CA GLU A 42 -1.81 8.65 -0.88
C GLU A 42 -2.98 9.57 -0.58
N ILE A 43 -2.69 10.68 0.09
CA ILE A 43 -3.74 11.56 0.62
C ILE A 43 -4.19 12.53 -0.46
N TYR A 44 -5.49 12.51 -0.76
CA TYR A 44 -6.12 13.39 -1.74
C TYR A 44 -7.21 14.25 -1.10
N ASN A 45 -7.22 15.53 -1.48
CA ASN A 45 -8.31 16.44 -1.22
C ASN A 45 -9.23 16.48 -2.44
N LEU A 46 -10.42 15.91 -2.29
CA LEU A 46 -11.48 15.87 -3.32
C LEU A 46 -12.29 17.17 -3.39
N ASN A 47 -12.04 18.13 -2.50
CA ASN A 47 -12.70 19.44 -2.58
C ASN A 47 -12.04 20.30 -3.65
N GLN A 48 -12.85 20.83 -4.58
CA GLN A 48 -12.32 21.67 -5.68
C GLN A 48 -11.89 23.07 -5.26
N ARG A 49 -12.46 23.61 -4.17
CA ARG A 49 -12.31 25.03 -3.77
C ARG A 49 -11.93 25.24 -2.32
N HIS A 50 -11.73 24.17 -1.56
CA HIS A 50 -11.47 24.25 -0.12
C HIS A 50 -10.24 23.44 0.24
N SER A 51 -9.38 24.04 1.06
CA SER A 51 -8.28 23.33 1.72
C SER A 51 -8.82 22.56 2.91
N VAL A 52 -8.26 21.38 3.17
CA VAL A 52 -8.53 20.60 4.39
C VAL A 52 -7.25 20.54 5.22
N VAL A 53 -7.34 20.90 6.49
CA VAL A 53 -6.22 20.81 7.43
C VAL A 53 -6.17 19.40 8.00
N LEU A 54 -5.00 18.77 7.95
CA LEU A 54 -4.75 17.45 8.54
C LEU A 54 -3.78 17.60 9.73
N PRO A 55 -4.29 17.61 10.97
CA PRO A 55 -3.44 17.65 12.15
C PRO A 55 -2.56 16.41 12.24
N VAL A 56 -1.31 16.59 12.68
CA VAL A 56 -0.39 15.47 12.93
C VAL A 56 -0.95 14.61 14.07
N GLY A 57 -0.95 13.28 13.88
CA GLY A 57 -1.47 12.31 14.85
C GLY A 57 -2.98 12.08 14.75
N GLU A 58 -3.68 12.81 13.87
CA GLU A 58 -5.10 12.63 13.67
C GLU A 58 -5.41 11.27 13.02
N ARG A 59 -6.46 10.61 13.49
CA ARG A 59 -6.86 9.30 12.96
C ARG A 59 -7.68 9.53 11.71
N ILE A 60 -7.05 9.44 10.54
CA ILE A 60 -7.71 9.66 9.24
C ILE A 60 -8.05 8.38 8.48
N ALA A 61 -7.42 7.26 8.84
CA ALA A 61 -7.59 5.95 8.22
C ALA A 61 -7.86 4.84 9.24
N GLN A 62 -8.22 3.67 8.73
CA GLN A 62 -8.38 2.43 9.46
C GLN A 62 -7.83 1.27 8.63
N ILE A 63 -7.35 0.22 9.29
CA ILE A 63 -6.94 -1.03 8.64
C ILE A 63 -7.99 -2.09 8.93
N VAL A 64 -8.52 -2.72 7.89
CA VAL A 64 -9.38 -3.89 7.98
C VAL A 64 -8.53 -5.13 7.78
N PHE A 65 -8.67 -6.10 8.68
CA PHE A 65 -8.00 -7.39 8.61
C PHE A 65 -8.96 -8.43 8.08
N SER A 66 -8.53 -9.17 7.06
CA SER A 66 -9.30 -10.24 6.46
C SER A 66 -8.51 -11.54 6.55
N HIS A 67 -9.19 -12.62 6.92
CA HIS A 67 -8.61 -13.95 6.83
C HIS A 67 -8.62 -14.42 5.36
N THR A 68 -7.56 -15.09 4.94
CA THR A 68 -7.45 -15.70 3.61
C THR A 68 -7.32 -17.22 3.75
N GLY A 69 -7.49 -17.94 2.63
CA GLY A 69 -7.03 -19.33 2.56
C GLY A 69 -5.50 -19.43 2.58
N GLU A 70 -4.99 -20.62 2.28
CA GLU A 70 -3.56 -20.86 2.07
C GLU A 70 -3.00 -19.92 0.99
N VAL A 71 -1.80 -19.39 1.25
CA VAL A 71 -1.10 -18.47 0.34
C VAL A 71 0.21 -19.11 -0.11
N SER A 72 0.58 -18.90 -1.37
CA SER A 72 1.78 -19.52 -1.98
C SER A 72 3.11 -18.98 -1.43
N GLY A 73 3.10 -17.82 -0.77
CA GLY A 73 4.28 -17.21 -0.17
C GLY A 73 3.96 -15.90 0.54
N GLU A 74 4.92 -15.42 1.34
CA GLU A 74 4.82 -14.14 2.04
C GLU A 74 5.31 -12.98 1.16
N TYR A 75 4.78 -11.79 1.39
CA TYR A 75 5.11 -10.57 0.66
C TYR A 75 6.63 -10.33 0.46
N SER A 76 7.42 -10.48 1.54
CA SER A 76 8.87 -10.25 1.52
C SER A 76 9.63 -11.22 0.60
N ASN A 77 9.11 -12.44 0.40
CA ASN A 77 9.76 -13.48 -0.38
C ASN A 77 9.36 -13.44 -1.87
N LEU A 78 8.20 -12.89 -2.19
CA LEU A 78 7.67 -12.90 -3.56
C LEU A 78 8.09 -11.68 -4.38
N SER A 79 7.94 -10.47 -3.83
CA SER A 79 8.15 -9.23 -4.59
C SER A 79 8.23 -7.95 -3.74
N GLY A 80 8.36 -8.10 -2.41
CA GLY A 80 8.11 -7.03 -1.45
C GLY A 80 9.15 -5.90 -1.47
N LYS A 81 8.95 -4.87 -2.31
CA LYS A 81 9.84 -3.70 -2.38
C LYS A 81 9.88 -2.87 -1.09
N TYR A 82 8.85 -2.99 -0.24
CA TYR A 82 8.62 -2.14 0.93
C TYR A 82 8.80 -2.87 2.28
N GLN A 83 9.26 -4.12 2.26
CA GLN A 83 9.57 -4.88 3.47
C GLN A 83 10.80 -5.77 3.23
N THR A 84 11.86 -5.53 3.99
CA THR A 84 13.16 -6.21 3.81
C THR A 84 13.37 -7.39 4.76
N SER A 85 12.51 -7.55 5.78
CA SER A 85 12.61 -8.61 6.78
C SER A 85 11.21 -9.04 7.24
N VAL A 86 11.12 -10.24 7.83
CA VAL A 86 9.93 -10.75 8.52
C VAL A 86 10.01 -10.55 10.05
N ASN A 87 11.16 -10.08 10.54
CA ASN A 87 11.37 -9.74 11.95
C ASN A 87 10.90 -8.30 12.22
N LEU A 88 9.91 -8.15 13.10
CA LEU A 88 9.32 -6.84 13.41
C LEU A 88 10.31 -5.90 14.10
N ASP A 89 11.15 -6.40 15.01
CA ASP A 89 12.11 -5.57 15.75
C ASP A 89 13.21 -5.02 14.81
N GLU A 90 13.64 -5.84 13.85
CA GLU A 90 14.56 -5.42 12.80
C GLU A 90 13.94 -4.33 11.90
N LEU A 91 12.69 -4.53 11.48
CA LEU A 91 11.96 -3.54 10.68
C LEU A 91 11.76 -2.23 11.44
N ILE A 92 11.53 -2.27 12.75
CA ILE A 92 11.38 -1.06 13.58
C ILE A 92 12.72 -0.34 13.69
N THR A 93 13.79 -1.07 13.99
CA THR A 93 15.14 -0.52 14.24
C THR A 93 15.73 0.13 12.98
N ASN A 94 15.54 -0.50 11.82
CA ASN A 94 16.15 -0.07 10.56
C ASN A 94 15.23 0.81 9.71
N TRP A 95 14.13 1.33 10.27
CA TRP A 95 13.19 2.13 9.52
C TRP A 95 13.68 3.55 9.27
N SER A 96 13.39 4.08 8.08
CA SER A 96 13.50 5.50 7.76
C SER A 96 12.36 5.96 6.84
N PRO A 97 12.00 7.26 6.85
CA PRO A 97 10.91 7.79 6.01
C PRO A 97 11.12 7.56 4.51
N GLU A 98 12.37 7.55 4.04
CA GLU A 98 12.74 7.35 2.63
C GLU A 98 12.32 5.97 2.13
N GLN A 99 12.09 5.01 3.05
CA GLN A 99 11.59 3.69 2.69
C GLN A 99 10.16 3.69 2.15
N MET A 100 9.41 4.77 2.40
CA MET A 100 8.03 4.97 1.94
C MET A 100 7.94 5.59 0.54
N LEU A 101 9.07 6.04 -0.04
CA LEU A 101 9.10 6.64 -1.37
C LEU A 101 8.83 5.59 -2.47
N PRO A 102 8.20 5.98 -3.60
CA PRO A 102 7.95 5.08 -4.72
C PRO A 102 9.22 4.39 -5.25
N ARG A 103 9.15 3.07 -5.47
CA ARG A 103 10.28 2.23 -5.91
C ARG A 103 10.09 1.61 -7.30
N ALA A 104 9.37 2.30 -8.18
CA ALA A 104 9.10 1.82 -9.54
C ALA A 104 10.40 1.59 -10.37
N TYR A 105 11.48 2.29 -10.05
CA TYR A 105 12.80 2.08 -10.68
C TYR A 105 13.40 0.69 -10.44
N LYS A 106 12.86 -0.09 -9.48
CA LYS A 106 13.28 -1.48 -9.22
C LYS A 106 12.55 -2.50 -10.09
N ASP A 107 11.58 -2.07 -10.91
CA ASP A 107 10.85 -2.96 -11.80
C ASP A 107 11.64 -3.28 -13.06
N SER A 108 11.76 -4.58 -13.36
CA SER A 108 12.13 -5.03 -14.70
C SER A 108 10.88 -5.06 -15.57
N ARG A 109 10.91 -4.38 -16.72
CA ARG A 109 9.81 -4.41 -17.70
C ARG A 109 10.25 -5.25 -18.89
N THR A 110 9.53 -6.33 -19.16
CA THR A 110 9.70 -7.06 -20.42
C THR A 110 9.15 -6.21 -21.57
N PRO A 111 9.88 -6.07 -22.68
CA PRO A 111 9.34 -5.44 -23.89
C PRO A 111 8.04 -6.11 -24.32
N LEU A 112 7.14 -5.34 -24.93
CA LEU A 112 5.92 -5.89 -25.49
C LEU A 112 6.29 -6.98 -26.51
N VAL A 113 5.65 -8.14 -26.40
CA VAL A 113 5.66 -9.13 -27.47
C VAL A 113 4.78 -8.56 -28.58
N GLU A 114 5.35 -8.33 -29.76
CA GLU A 114 4.55 -7.97 -30.94
C GLU A 114 3.60 -9.14 -31.23
N PHE A 115 2.31 -8.91 -31.09
CA PHE A 115 1.30 -9.87 -31.52
C PHE A 115 1.26 -9.85 -33.06
N PRO A 116 1.50 -10.98 -33.75
CA PRO A 116 1.62 -11.02 -35.21
C PRO A 116 0.41 -10.42 -35.96
N ASP A 117 -0.77 -10.43 -35.34
CA ASP A 117 -2.03 -10.00 -35.95
C ASP A 117 -2.52 -8.61 -35.47
N ALA A 118 -1.71 -7.87 -34.73
CA ALA A 118 -2.06 -6.50 -34.34
C ALA A 118 -2.01 -5.61 -35.59
N LYS A 119 -3.16 -5.35 -36.21
CA LYS A 119 -3.26 -4.38 -37.31
C LYS A 119 -2.75 -3.00 -36.83
N PRO A 120 -1.91 -2.31 -37.62
CA PRO A 120 -1.57 -0.92 -37.36
C PRO A 120 -2.85 -0.09 -37.26
N ARG A 121 -2.90 0.80 -36.27
CA ARG A 121 -4.02 1.73 -36.09
C ARG A 121 -3.97 2.85 -37.14
#